data_AF-A0A7Y0R1X3-F1
#
_entry.id   AF-A0A7Y0R1X3-F1
#
_cell.length_a   1.000
_cell.length_b   1.000
_cell.length_c   1.000
_cell.angle_alpha   90.00
_cell.angle_beta   90.00
_cell.angle_gamma   90.00
#
_symmetry.space_group_name_H-M   'P 1'
#
loop_
_entity.id
_entity.type
_entity.pdbx_description
1 polymer ?
#
loop_
_entity_poly.entity_id
_entity_poly.type
_entity_poly.pdbx_seq_one_letter_code
_entity_poly.pdbx_strand_id
1 'polypeptide(L)' 'MSFYDRFQQLDWDDISMSIYAKTAQDVERALAKPKRDLEDFKALISPAAEPYLEQMAKISYSLTRKR' A
#
# COMPACT_ATOMS: atom_id res chain seq x y z
N MET A 1 -17.60 -2.06 21.57
CA MET A 1 -16.67 -1.21 20.82
C MET A 1 -17.10 -1.21 19.38
N SER A 2 -17.51 -0.04 18.88
CA SER A 2 -17.83 0.19 17.47
C SER A 2 -16.55 0.34 16.65
N PHE A 3 -16.63 0.13 15.33
CA PHE A 3 -15.55 0.53 14.41
C PHE A 3 -15.15 2.01 14.59
N TYR A 4 -16.12 2.86 14.93
CA TYR A 4 -15.91 4.27 15.22
C TYR A 4 -14.92 4.51 16.37
N ASP A 5 -15.06 3.77 17.47
CA ASP A 5 -14.17 3.90 18.64
C ASP A 5 -12.73 3.52 18.26
N ARG A 6 -12.56 2.50 17.41
CA ARG A 6 -11.24 2.08 16.93
C ARG A 6 -10.66 3.08 15.95
N PHE A 7 -11.48 3.66 15.08
CA PHE A 7 -11.08 4.67 14.10
C PHE A 7 -10.56 5.94 14.79
N GLN A 8 -11.18 6.36 15.89
CA GLN A 8 -10.72 7.51 16.69
C GLN A 8 -9.40 7.26 17.43
N GLN A 9 -9.06 6.00 17.70
CA GLN A 9 -7.79 5.63 18.34
C GLN A 9 -6.62 5.52 17.36
N LEU A 10 -6.86 5.67 16.06
CA LEU A 10 -5.79 5.65 15.07
C LEU A 10 -5.04 6.98 15.10
N ASP A 11 -3.72 6.90 15.23
CA ASP A 11 -2.83 8.04 15.08
C ASP A 11 -2.63 8.31 13.58
N TRP A 12 -3.40 9.25 13.05
CA TRP A 12 -3.36 9.60 11.63
C TRP A 12 -2.06 10.26 11.21
N ASP A 13 -1.39 10.95 12.13
CA ASP A 13 -0.11 11.59 11.85
C ASP A 13 0.99 10.54 11.71
N ASP A 14 1.03 9.55 12.61
CA ASP A 14 1.95 8.41 12.52
C ASP A 14 1.71 7.57 11.26
N ILE A 15 0.43 7.28 10.93
CA ILE A 15 0.09 6.52 9.71
C ILE A 15 0.54 7.26 8.46
N SER A 16 0.29 8.58 8.40
CA SER A 16 0.70 9.39 7.26
C SER A 16 2.22 9.41 7.13
N MET A 17 2.94 9.69 8.22
CA MET A 17 4.40 9.69 8.23
C MET A 17 4.97 8.33 7.81
N SER A 18 4.38 7.23 8.26
CA SER A 18 4.73 5.87 7.87
C SER A 18 4.56 5.61 6.37
N ILE A 19 3.53 6.19 5.73
CA ILE A 19 3.33 6.12 4.27
C ILE A 19 4.40 6.94 3.54
N TYR A 20 4.64 8.19 3.96
CA TYR A 20 5.63 9.07 3.31
C TYR A 20 7.07 8.58 3.47
N ALA A 21 7.37 7.83 4.53
CA ALA A 21 8.69 7.26 4.79
C ALA A 21 9.02 6.01 3.95
N LYS A 22 8.06 5.46 3.18
CA LYS A 22 8.30 4.26 2.36
C LYS A 22 9.26 4.55 1.23
N THR A 23 10.10 3.58 0.92
CA THR A 23 11.15 3.68 -0.10
C THR A 23 10.76 2.93 -1.37
N ALA A 24 11.46 3.21 -2.47
CA ALA A 24 11.29 2.46 -3.71
C ALA A 24 11.55 0.96 -3.53
N GLN A 25 12.49 0.59 -2.65
CA GLN A 25 12.76 -0.82 -2.33
C GLN A 25 11.57 -1.49 -1.64
N ASP A 26 10.85 -0.77 -0.78
CA ASP A 26 9.63 -1.28 -0.15
C ASP A 26 8.52 -1.50 -1.18
N VAL A 27 8.41 -0.61 -2.16
CA VAL A 27 7.47 -0.74 -3.29
C VAL A 27 7.79 -1.98 -4.12
N GLU A 28 9.05 -2.17 -4.51
CA GLU A 28 9.47 -3.35 -5.28
C GLU A 28 9.17 -4.66 -4.53
N ARG A 29 9.47 -4.70 -3.23
CA ARG A 29 9.15 -5.85 -2.37
C ARG A 29 7.65 -6.11 -2.31
N ALA A 30 6.85 -5.05 -2.14
CA ALA A 30 5.39 -5.14 -2.13
C ALA A 30 4.84 -5.64 -3.48
N LEU A 31 5.42 -5.21 -4.59
CA LEU A 31 5.02 -5.65 -5.94
C LEU A 31 5.35 -7.11 -6.20
N ALA A 32 6.51 -7.59 -5.72
CA ALA A 32 6.95 -8.97 -5.88
C ALA A 32 6.18 -9.97 -5.00
N LYS A 33 5.58 -9.52 -3.89
CA LYS A 33 4.81 -10.38 -3.00
C LYS A 33 3.49 -10.85 -3.65
N PRO A 34 3.15 -12.16 -3.54
CA PRO A 34 1.89 -12.70 -4.06
C PRO A 34 0.68 -12.30 -3.21
N LYS A 35 0.86 -12.16 -1.89
CA LYS A 35 -0.15 -11.68 -0.95
C LYS A 35 0.44 -10.51 -0.17
N ARG A 36 -0.25 -9.37 -0.22
CA ARG A 36 0.21 -8.11 0.34
C ARG A 36 -0.45 -7.85 1.69
N ASP A 37 0.33 -7.31 2.61
CA ASP A 37 -0.12 -6.88 3.93
C ASP A 37 -0.36 -5.35 3.98
N LEU A 38 -0.66 -4.82 5.17
CA LEU A 38 -0.90 -3.37 5.35
C LEU A 38 0.35 -2.53 5.11
N GLU A 39 1.54 -3.05 5.42
CA GLU A 39 2.80 -2.32 5.21
C GLU A 39 3.16 -2.27 3.73
N ASP A 40 2.90 -3.35 3.00
CA ASP A 40 2.98 -3.39 1.54
C ASP A 40 2.00 -2.39 0.92
N PHE A 41 0.77 -2.32 1.44
CA PHE A 41 -0.22 -1.35 0.95
C PHE A 41 0.24 0.09 1.15
N LYS A 42 0.77 0.43 2.33
CA LYS A 42 1.37 1.76 2.59
C LYS A 42 2.47 2.08 1.59
N ALA A 43 3.33 1.11 1.26
CA ALA A 43 4.37 1.29 0.25
C ALA A 43 3.76 1.61 -1.13
N LEU A 44 2.75 0.86 -1.55
CA LEU A 44 2.11 1.03 -2.87
C LEU A 44 1.34 2.35 -3.03
N ILE A 45 0.94 3.01 -1.93
CA ILE A 45 0.27 4.32 -1.96
C ILE A 45 1.20 5.49 -1.62
N SER A 46 2.47 5.20 -1.35
CA SER A 46 3.47 6.23 -1.02
C SER A 46 3.94 7.01 -2.28
N PRO A 47 4.54 8.20 -2.12
CA PRO A 47 5.14 8.92 -3.25
C PRO A 47 6.20 8.10 -3.98
N ALA A 48 6.93 7.23 -3.29
CA ALA A 48 7.93 6.35 -3.89
C ALA A 48 7.34 5.34 -4.88
N ALA A 49 6.02 5.13 -4.88
CA ALA A 49 5.31 4.23 -5.78
C ALA A 49 4.88 4.89 -7.10
N GLU A 50 5.02 6.21 -7.24
CA GLU A 50 4.64 6.94 -8.45
C GLU A 50 5.27 6.38 -9.74
N PRO A 51 6.57 6.03 -9.77
CA PRO A 51 7.20 5.43 -10.97
C PRO A 51 6.64 4.04 -11.32
N TYR A 52 5.97 3.38 -10.37
CA TYR A 52 5.49 2.00 -10.51
C TYR A 52 4.00 1.91 -10.87
N LEU A 53 3.31 3.04 -11.07
CA LEU A 53 1.88 3.08 -11.38
C LEU A 53 1.51 2.24 -12.62
N GLU A 54 2.31 2.29 -13.68
CA GLU A 54 2.07 1.48 -14.87
C GLU A 54 2.19 -0.03 -14.58
N GLN A 55 3.20 -0.42 -13.80
CA GLN A 55 3.39 -1.81 -13.39
C GLN A 55 2.23 -2.30 -12.51
N MET A 56 1.79 -1.47 -11.55
CA MET A 56 0.62 -1.75 -10.71
C MET A 56 -0.65 -1.93 -11.53
N ALA A 57 -0.86 -1.10 -12.56
CA ALA A 57 -2.00 -1.20 -13.46
C ALA A 57 -1.98 -2.52 -14.25
N LYS A 58 -0.83 -2.91 -14.82
CA LYS A 58 -0.67 -4.19 -15.53
C LYS A 58 -0.96 -5.38 -14.62
N ILE A 59 -0.41 -5.38 -13.40
CA ILE A 59 -0.64 -6.44 -12.42
C ILE A 59 -2.12 -6.53 -12.06
N SER A 60 -2.74 -5.41 -11.70
CA SER A 60 -4.17 -5.35 -11.32
C SER A 60 -5.07 -5.86 -12.44
N TYR A 61 -4.82 -5.44 -13.68
CA TYR A 61 -5.55 -5.91 -14.85
C TYR A 61 -5.42 -7.43 -15.03
N SER A 62 -4.20 -7.96 -14.91
CA SER A 62 -3.96 -9.41 -15.02
C SER A 62 -4.68 -10.21 -13.92
N LEU A 63 -4.74 -9.68 -12.69
CA LEU A 63 -5.40 -10.33 -11.55
C LEU A 63 -6.92 -10.36 -11.70
N THR A 64 -7.52 -9.27 -12.19
CA THR A 64 -8.97 -9.20 -12.43
C THR A 64 -9.41 -10.13 -13.56
N ARG A 65 -8.57 -10.35 -14.57
CA ARG A 65 -8.87 -11.26 -15.70
C ARG A 65 -8.70 -12.74 -15.40
N LYS A 66 -8.11 -13.10 -14.25
CA LYS A 66 -7.89 -14.50 -13.83
C LYS A 66 -9.07 -15.08 -13.02
N ARG A 67 -10.25 -14.48 -13.11
CA ARG A 67 -11.46 -14.93 -12.40
C ARG A 67 -12.51 -15.44 -13.37
#